data_AF-A0A369AN20-F1
#
_entry.id   AF-A0A369AN20-F1
#
_cell.length_a   1.000
_cell.length_b   1.000
_cell.length_c   1.000
_cell.angle_alpha   90.00
_cell.angle_beta   90.00
_cell.angle_gamma   90.00
#
_symmetry.space_group_name_H-M   'P 1'
#
loop_
_entity.id
_entity.type
_entity.pdbx_description
1 polymer ?
#
loop_
_entity_poly.entity_id
_entity_poly.type
_entity_poly.pdbx_seq_one_letter_code
_entity_poly.pdbx_strand_id
1 'polypeptide(L)' 'MGMILLEALLALALLLLIVWWTMFSGRKGGELRQAPRHDETTQATPPVAEGAQKSPKEPPQ' A
#
# COMPACT_ATOMS: atom_id res chain seq x y z
N MET A 1 28.55 -12.16 42.88
CA MET A 1 27.52 -13.07 42.33
C MET A 1 26.46 -12.35 41.50
N GLY A 2 25.99 -11.16 41.87
CA GLY A 2 24.94 -10.44 41.10
C GLY A 2 25.35 -9.98 39.69
N MET A 3 26.63 -9.71 39.44
CA MET A 3 27.11 -9.27 38.11
C MET A 3 26.88 -10.32 37.01
N ILE A 4 27.01 -11.61 37.34
CA ILE A 4 26.75 -12.71 36.39
C ILE A 4 25.24 -12.85 36.11
N LEU A 5 24.39 -12.61 37.11
CA LEU A 5 22.94 -12.60 36.89
C LEU A 5 22.52 -11.46 35.96
N LEU A 6 23.11 -10.27 36.14
CA LEU A 6 22.81 -9.11 35.31
C LEU A 6 23.25 -9.33 33.85
N GLU A 7 24.46 -9.86 33.65
CA GLU A 7 24.97 -10.24 32.32
C GLU A 7 24.12 -11.35 31.67
N ALA A 8 23.72 -12.37 32.44
CA ALA A 8 22.88 -13.45 31.92
C ALA A 8 21.48 -12.95 31.52
N LEU A 9 20.89 -12.06 32.31
CA LEU A 9 19.61 -11.41 31.99
C LEU A 9 19.71 -10.55 30.73
N LEU A 10 20.80 -9.80 30.59
CA LEU A 10 21.06 -8.98 29.40
C LEU A 10 21.28 -9.87 28.16
N ALA A 11 22.09 -10.93 28.28
CA ALA A 11 22.32 -11.90 27.23
C ALA A 11 21.03 -12.62 26.81
N LEU A 12 20.16 -12.97 27.76
CA LEU A 12 18.87 -13.59 27.49
C LEU A 12 17.94 -12.62 26.73
N ALA A 13 17.88 -11.35 27.13
CA ALA A 13 17.11 -10.32 26.43
C ALA A 13 17.63 -10.07 25.01
N LEU A 14 18.95 -9.98 24.84
CA LEU A 14 19.61 -9.85 23.53
C LEU A 14 19.35 -11.07 22.64
N LEU A 15 19.41 -12.28 23.20
CA LEU A 15 19.12 -13.51 22.48
C LEU A 15 17.68 -13.51 21.94
N LEU A 16 16.70 -13.17 22.78
CA LEU A 16 15.30 -13.07 22.36
C LEU A 16 15.09 -11.96 21.32
N LEU A 17 15.73 -10.80 21.52
CA LEU A 17 15.68 -9.69 20.58
C LEU A 17 16.22 -10.11 19.22
N ILE A 18 17.36 -10.81 19.16
CA ILE A 18 17.97 -11.28 17.91
C ILE A 18 17.12 -12.37 17.26
N VAL A 19 16.62 -13.35 18.02
CA VAL A 19 15.76 -14.42 17.46
C VAL A 19 14.46 -13.84 16.90
N TRP A 20 13.80 -12.97 17.67
CA TRP A 20 12.59 -12.28 17.21
C TRP A 20 12.89 -11.41 15.99
N TRP A 21 13.98 -10.64 16.04
CA TRP A 21 14.41 -9.81 14.92
C TRP A 21 14.77 -10.65 13.68
N THR A 22 15.48 -11.76 13.81
CA THR A 22 15.86 -12.59 12.66
C THR A 22 14.66 -13.29 12.03
N MET A 23 13.69 -13.73 12.82
CA MET A 23 12.43 -14.29 12.32
C MET A 23 11.52 -13.21 11.71
N PHE A 24 11.51 -12.01 12.27
CA PHE A 24 10.56 -10.95 11.89
C PHE A 24 11.09 -10.00 10.80
N SER A 25 12.39 -9.70 10.80
CA SER A 25 13.07 -8.84 9.83
C SER A 25 13.27 -9.53 8.46
N GLY A 26 13.15 -10.86 8.43
CA GLY A 26 13.07 -11.67 7.20
C GLY A 26 11.77 -11.50 6.41
N ARG A 27 10.73 -10.86 6.97
CA ARG A 27 9.51 -10.48 6.21
C ARG A 27 9.73 -9.19 5.41
N LYS A 28 10.79 -9.13 4.60
CA LYS A 28 10.83 -8.28 3.39
C LYS A 28 10.21 -9.06 2.24
N GLY A 29 8.88 -9.14 2.23
CA GLY A 29 8.18 -9.97 1.25
C GLY A 29 6.67 -9.75 1.20
N GLY A 30 6.17 -8.67 1.79
CA GLY A 30 4.93 -8.08 1.32
C GLY A 30 5.22 -7.33 0.03
N GLU A 31 5.70 -8.01 -1.01
CA GLU A 31 5.19 -7.66 -2.31
C GLU A 31 3.68 -7.87 -2.18
N LEU A 32 2.94 -6.82 -1.83
CA LEU A 32 1.72 -6.60 -2.59
C LEU A 32 2.26 -6.59 -4.01
N ARG A 33 2.22 -7.76 -4.65
CA ARG A 33 2.23 -7.96 -6.09
C ARG A 33 1.67 -6.66 -6.60
N GLN A 34 2.50 -5.83 -7.24
CA GLN A 34 2.01 -4.63 -7.88
C GLN A 34 0.80 -5.12 -8.65
N ALA A 35 -0.40 -4.82 -8.14
CA ALA A 35 -1.59 -5.04 -8.93
C ALA A 35 -1.26 -4.17 -10.13
N PRO A 36 -1.14 -4.74 -11.34
CA PRO A 36 -1.14 -3.89 -12.50
C PRO A 36 -2.54 -3.29 -12.48
N ARG A 37 -2.75 -2.17 -11.78
CA ARG A 37 -3.76 -1.19 -12.18
C ARG A 37 -3.17 -0.49 -13.39
N HIS A 38 -3.05 -1.27 -14.46
CA HIS A 38 -3.53 -0.78 -15.74
C HIS A 38 -5.02 -0.52 -15.53
N ASP A 39 -5.48 0.62 -16.03
CA ASP A 39 -6.87 1.05 -16.09
C ASP A 39 -7.35 1.74 -14.81
N GLU A 40 -7.01 3.03 -14.68
CA GLU A 40 -8.00 4.08 -14.42
C GLU A 40 -7.39 5.49 -14.58
N THR A 41 -6.67 5.73 -15.69
CA THR A 41 -6.46 7.10 -16.22
C THR A 41 -7.74 7.60 -16.92
N THR A 42 -8.89 7.39 -16.30
CA THR A 42 -10.18 7.94 -16.72
C THR A 42 -11.00 8.33 -15.49
N GLN A 43 -10.38 9.08 -14.58
CA GLN A 43 -11.12 9.85 -13.58
C GLN A 43 -10.79 11.35 -13.66
N ALA A 44 -10.76 11.88 -14.89
CA ALA A 44 -11.02 13.29 -15.11
C ALA A 44 -12.44 13.42 -15.71
N THR A 45 -13.44 13.38 -14.84
CA THR A 45 -14.76 13.97 -15.15
C THR A 45 -14.62 15.45 -14.81
N PRO A 46 -14.84 16.37 -15.76
CA PRO A 46 -16.17 16.57 -16.33
C PRO A 46 -16.22 16.83 -17.84
N PRO A 47 -17.29 16.39 -18.50
CA PRO A 47 -17.98 17.28 -19.41
C PRO A 47 -19.45 17.30 -19.00
N VAL A 48 -19.76 18.03 -17.93
CA VAL A 48 -21.09 18.62 -17.83
C VAL A 48 -20.99 19.99 -18.50
N ALA A 49 -21.76 20.13 -19.58
CA ALA A 49 -22.07 21.34 -20.32
C ALA A 49 -20.92 22.04 -21.09
N GLU A 50 -20.83 21.80 -22.40
CA GLU A 50 -20.79 22.91 -23.37
C GLU A 50 -21.11 22.39 -24.79
N GLY A 51 -22.27 22.77 -25.34
CA GLY A 51 -22.62 22.68 -26.76
C GLY A 51 -22.88 21.26 -27.31
N ALA A 52 -24.11 20.76 -27.36
CA ALA A 52 -24.97 21.10 -28.49
C ALA A 52 -26.44 20.74 -28.23
N GLN A 53 -26.98 21.08 -27.07
CA GLN A 53 -28.43 21.21 -26.92
C GLN A 53 -28.89 22.56 -27.50
N LYS A 54 -28.96 22.61 -28.83
CA LYS A 54 -29.87 23.47 -29.61
C LYS A 54 -30.33 22.56 -30.75
N SER A 55 -31.52 21.96 -30.70
CA SER A 55 -32.79 22.54 -31.16
C SER A 55 -32.65 23.16 -32.57
N PRO A 56 -33.60 23.03 -33.52
CA PRO A 56 -34.86 22.28 -33.55
C PRO A 56 -35.21 21.60 -34.92
N LYS A 57 -36.22 20.72 -34.91
CA LYS A 57 -37.16 20.38 -36.03
C LYS A 57 -36.75 19.39 -37.15
N GLU A 58 -37.50 18.29 -37.14
CA GLU A 58 -38.12 17.44 -38.19
C GLU A 58 -38.29 18.00 -39.65
N PRO A 59 -38.64 17.12 -40.64
CA PRO A 59 -38.04 16.88 -41.97
C PRO A 59 -38.63 17.78 -43.10
N PRO A 60 -38.10 17.80 -44.35
CA PRO A 60 -38.43 16.79 -45.39
C PRO A 60 -37.30 16.50 -46.41
N GLN A 61 -37.39 15.37 -47.13
CA GLN A 61 -37.12 15.12 -48.57
C GLN A 61 -36.79 13.64 -48.76
#